data_AF-A0A7C3MLL0-F1
#
_entry.id   AF-A0A7C3MLL0-F1
#
_cell.length_a   1.000
_cell.length_b   1.000
_cell.length_c   1.000
_cell.angle_alpha   90.00
_cell.angle_beta   90.00
_cell.angle_gamma   90.00
#
_symmetry.space_group_name_H-M   'P 1'
#
loop_
_entity.id
_entity.type
_entity.pdbx_description
1 polymer ?
#
loop_
_entity_poly.entity_id
_entity_poly.type
_entity_poly.pdbx_seq_one_letter_code
_entity_poly.pdbx_strand_id
1 'polypeptide(L)'
;MEAGSRQSSFYEAEAPQASRELAELRAAHDYHAPFVVVRRRVIDDSYEGRMTIDATVVIQVGNVEETEAARGVGVVNALDLALRKALLKYFPYLESVRVIETYTHGSGDSTEAEIVSVKKFSDGNQTWTTLSKSTNTVEAGWKSLLDGYEWRIVMENLRARRAANNPKLSRR
;
A
#
# COMPACT_ATOMS: atom_id res chain seq x y z
N MET A 1 6.01 22.90 -24.66
CA MET A 1 4.66 22.80 -24.06
C MET A 1 4.09 21.43 -24.39
N GLU A 2 4.33 20.42 -23.53
CA GLU A 2 3.71 19.09 -23.65
C GLU A 2 3.76 18.29 -22.33
N ALA A 3 3.75 18.97 -21.18
CA ALA A 3 3.75 18.34 -19.86
C ALA A 3 2.32 18.12 -19.31
N GLY A 4 1.33 18.86 -19.81
CA GLY A 4 -0.04 18.85 -19.28
C GLY A 4 -0.90 17.65 -19.70
N SER A 5 -0.63 17.02 -20.85
CA SER A 5 -1.47 15.93 -21.39
C SER A 5 -1.20 14.57 -20.75
N ARG A 6 0.05 14.31 -20.31
CA ARG A 6 0.40 13.07 -19.60
C ARG A 6 -0.07 13.05 -18.15
N GLN A 7 -0.12 14.21 -17.51
CA GLN A 7 -0.57 14.35 -16.14
C GLN A 7 -2.06 14.04 -16.01
N SER A 8 -2.94 14.68 -16.80
CA SER A 8 -4.39 14.42 -16.72
C SER A 8 -4.74 12.96 -17.02
N SER A 9 -4.06 12.36 -18.01
CA SER A 9 -4.23 10.95 -18.40
C SER A 9 -3.92 9.97 -17.26
N PHE A 10 -3.05 10.31 -16.31
CA PHE A 10 -2.73 9.44 -15.19
C PHE A 10 -3.78 9.52 -14.07
N TYR A 11 -4.48 10.65 -13.91
CA TYR A 11 -5.58 10.80 -12.93
C TYR A 11 -6.95 10.40 -13.48
N GLU A 12 -7.22 10.67 -14.76
CA GLU A 12 -8.54 10.45 -15.37
C GLU A 12 -8.73 9.00 -15.83
N ALA A 13 -7.66 8.20 -15.96
CA ALA A 13 -7.76 6.87 -16.55
C ALA A 13 -8.23 5.76 -15.61
N GLU A 14 -8.21 5.91 -14.28
CA GLU A 14 -8.73 4.84 -13.39
C GLU A 14 -9.36 5.35 -12.08
N ALA A 15 -10.69 5.24 -11.98
CA ALA A 15 -11.44 5.25 -10.72
C ALA A 15 -12.52 4.14 -10.75
N PRO A 16 -12.72 3.31 -9.70
CA PRO A 16 -11.98 3.26 -8.43
C PRO A 16 -10.69 2.46 -8.51
N GLN A 17 -9.71 3.13 -7.94
CA GLN A 17 -8.51 2.59 -7.33
C GLN A 17 -8.90 1.80 -6.06
N ALA A 18 -8.12 0.78 -5.72
CA ALA A 18 -8.23 -0.02 -4.50
C ALA A 18 -8.55 0.80 -3.23
N SER A 19 -8.02 2.02 -3.13
CA SER A 19 -8.29 2.97 -2.03
C SER A 19 -9.77 3.37 -1.91
N ARG A 20 -10.51 3.56 -3.02
CA ARG A 20 -11.93 3.90 -2.99
C ARG A 20 -12.79 2.70 -2.60
N GLU A 21 -12.53 1.54 -3.18
CA GLU A 21 -13.22 0.31 -2.78
C GLU A 21 -12.97 -0.01 -1.31
N LEU A 22 -11.73 0.18 -0.82
CA LEU A 22 -11.42 0.05 0.59
C LEU A 22 -12.17 1.05 1.45
N ALA A 23 -12.34 2.30 1.02
CA ALA A 23 -13.10 3.28 1.78
C ALA A 23 -14.57 2.85 1.92
N GLU A 24 -15.17 2.32 0.85
CA GLU A 24 -16.52 1.76 0.88
C GLU A 24 -16.61 0.54 1.81
N LEU A 25 -15.63 -0.38 1.73
CA LEU A 25 -15.54 -1.55 2.61
C LEU A 25 -15.37 -1.17 4.08
N ARG A 26 -14.49 -0.21 4.38
CA ARG A 26 -14.22 0.30 5.74
C ARG A 26 -15.43 0.99 6.36
N ALA A 27 -16.36 1.49 5.54
CA ALA A 27 -17.61 2.08 6.02
C ALA A 27 -18.67 1.04 6.43
N ALA A 28 -18.49 -0.24 6.08
CA ALA A 28 -19.40 -1.30 6.49
C ALA A 28 -19.25 -1.62 7.98
N HIS A 29 -20.37 -1.85 8.66
CA HIS A 29 -20.42 -2.11 10.11
C HIS A 29 -19.67 -3.38 10.57
N ASP A 30 -19.54 -4.36 9.67
CA ASP A 30 -18.91 -5.66 9.88
C ASP A 30 -17.49 -5.72 9.30
N TYR A 31 -16.93 -4.56 8.94
CA TYR A 31 -15.56 -4.47 8.48
C TYR A 31 -14.59 -4.74 9.63
N HIS A 32 -13.69 -5.69 9.40
CA HIS A 32 -12.55 -5.94 10.26
C HIS A 32 -11.28 -5.81 9.42
N ALA A 33 -10.43 -4.86 9.80
CA ALA A 33 -9.13 -4.70 9.15
C ALA A 33 -8.32 -6.00 9.30
N PRO A 34 -7.73 -6.53 8.23
CA PRO A 34 -6.96 -7.77 8.29
C PRO A 34 -5.68 -7.62 9.12
N PHE A 35 -5.16 -6.41 9.23
CA PHE A 35 -4.06 -6.03 10.10
C PHE A 35 -4.21 -4.55 10.49
N VAL A 36 -3.55 -4.15 11.56
CA VAL A 36 -3.42 -2.76 11.99
C VAL A 36 -1.95 -2.40 12.12
N VAL A 37 -1.54 -1.22 11.68
CA VAL A 37 -0.19 -0.72 11.95
C VAL A 37 -0.19 -0.07 13.33
N VAL A 38 0.52 -0.68 14.27
CA VAL A 38 0.68 -0.16 15.64
C VAL A 38 1.74 0.93 15.68
N ARG A 39 2.84 0.73 14.95
CA ARG A 39 3.98 1.67 14.95
C ARG A 39 4.76 1.56 13.65
N ARG A 40 5.31 2.69 13.20
CA ARG A 40 6.40 2.73 12.23
C ARG A 40 7.52 3.63 12.73
N ARG A 41 8.77 3.26 12.44
CA ARG A 41 9.96 4.07 12.70
C ARG A 41 10.84 4.05 11.46
N VAL A 42 11.43 5.18 11.13
CA VAL A 42 12.40 5.31 10.04
C VAL A 42 13.62 6.00 10.62
N ILE A 43 14.79 5.47 10.31
CA ILE A 43 16.09 6.06 10.62
C ILE A 43 16.73 6.37 9.27
N ASP A 44 16.92 7.67 9.04
CA ASP A 44 17.69 8.20 7.92
C ASP A 44 19.09 8.48 8.46
N ASP A 45 20.05 7.65 8.06
CA ASP A 45 21.44 7.77 8.47
C ASP A 45 22.32 8.04 7.24
N SER A 46 23.24 8.99 7.40
CA SER A 46 24.17 9.40 6.35
C SER A 46 25.56 9.46 6.93
N TYR A 47 26.40 8.52 6.50
CA TYR A 47 27.77 8.39 6.97
C TYR A 47 28.73 8.26 5.78
N GLU A 48 29.79 9.07 5.76
CA GLU A 48 30.80 9.11 4.68
C GLU A 48 30.21 9.19 3.26
N GLY A 49 29.12 9.95 3.10
CA GLY A 49 28.45 10.13 1.80
C GLY A 49 27.59 8.95 1.35
N ARG A 50 27.37 7.94 2.21
CA ARG A 50 26.43 6.84 1.97
C ARG A 50 25.16 7.07 2.78
N MET A 51 24.04 7.18 2.07
CA MET A 51 22.71 7.24 2.69
C MET A 51 22.19 5.83 2.91
N THR A 52 21.78 5.52 4.13
CA THR A 52 21.11 4.27 4.48
C THR A 52 19.80 4.58 5.18
N ILE A 53 18.71 4.01 4.66
CA ILE A 53 17.40 4.15 5.27
C ILE A 53 16.98 2.81 5.87
N ASP A 54 16.85 2.77 7.19
CA ASP A 54 16.31 1.63 7.92
C ASP A 54 14.91 1.94 8.42
N ALA A 55 13.96 1.04 8.17
CA ALA A 55 12.60 1.14 8.66
C ALA A 55 12.26 -0.04 9.57
N THR A 56 11.47 0.22 10.60
CA THR A 56 10.84 -0.77 11.47
C THR A 56 9.34 -0.56 11.44
N VAL A 57 8.58 -1.63 11.26
CA VAL A 57 7.11 -1.62 11.26
C VAL A 57 6.63 -2.65 12.27
N VAL A 58 5.69 -2.24 13.12
CA VAL A 58 4.95 -3.11 14.03
C VAL A 58 3.52 -3.18 13.51
N ILE A 59 3.08 -4.39 13.16
CA ILE A 59 1.68 -4.67 12.80
C ILE A 59 1.04 -5.52 13.88
N GLN A 60 -0.28 -5.47 13.95
CA GLN A 60 -1.11 -6.36 14.74
C GLN A 60 -2.04 -7.12 13.81
N VAL A 61 -2.04 -8.46 13.92
CA VAL A 61 -2.95 -9.37 13.22
C VAL A 61 -3.72 -10.16 14.27
N GLY A 62 -5.02 -9.88 14.41
CA GLY A 62 -5.81 -10.37 15.54
C GLY A 62 -5.24 -9.87 16.88
N ASN A 63 -4.78 -10.79 17.73
CA ASN A 63 -4.20 -10.48 19.04
C ASN A 63 -2.67 -10.59 19.08
N VAL A 64 -2.03 -10.75 17.92
CA VAL A 64 -0.58 -10.95 17.82
C VAL A 64 0.06 -9.72 17.20
N GLU A 65 1.04 -9.15 17.88
CA GLU A 65 1.92 -8.12 17.32
C GLU A 65 3.13 -8.77 16.63
N GLU A 66 3.51 -8.21 15.50
CA GLU A 66 4.65 -8.64 14.70
C GLU A 66 5.52 -7.44 14.38
N THR A 67 6.83 -7.57 14.58
CA THR A 67 7.79 -6.49 14.36
C THR A 67 8.81 -6.92 13.32
N GLU A 68 8.90 -6.14 12.25
CA GLU A 68 9.88 -6.38 11.18
C GLU A 68 10.64 -5.12 10.83
N ALA A 69 11.87 -5.31 10.35
CA ALA A 69 12.72 -4.24 9.91
C ALA A 69 13.34 -4.53 8.53
N ALA A 70 13.57 -3.46 7.78
CA ALA A 70 14.22 -3.56 6.48
C ALA A 70 15.00 -2.29 6.14
N ARG A 71 16.11 -2.51 5.43
CA ARG A 71 16.88 -1.46 4.78
C ARG A 71 16.35 -1.26 3.36
N GLY A 72 16.17 0.00 2.96
CA GLY A 72 15.75 0.37 1.61
C GLY A 72 16.58 1.52 1.06
N VAL A 73 16.41 1.80 -0.24
CA VAL A 73 17.09 2.91 -0.92
C VAL A 73 16.45 4.27 -0.63
N GLY A 74 15.29 4.27 0.02
CA GLY A 74 14.54 5.46 0.40
C GLY A 74 13.46 5.12 1.41
N VAL A 75 12.90 6.12 2.08
CA VAL A 75 11.93 5.96 3.19
C VAL A 75 10.75 5.08 2.82
N VAL A 76 10.09 5.37 1.70
CA VAL A 76 8.91 4.62 1.25
C VAL A 76 9.28 3.17 0.88
N ASN A 77 10.46 2.95 0.31
CA ASN A 77 10.92 1.61 -0.03
C ASN A 77 11.29 0.79 1.21
N ALA A 78 11.98 1.38 2.19
CA ALA A 78 12.31 0.70 3.44
C ALA A 78 11.03 0.31 4.21
N LEU A 79 10.04 1.21 4.25
CA LEU A 79 8.73 0.95 4.84
C LEU A 79 7.97 -0.17 4.11
N ASP A 80 7.95 -0.17 2.78
CA ASP A 80 7.35 -1.25 1.97
C ASP A 80 7.98 -2.60 2.29
N LEU A 81 9.32 -2.67 2.30
CA LEU A 81 10.05 -3.90 2.58
C LEU A 81 9.77 -4.41 4.02
N ALA A 82 9.77 -3.53 5.02
CA ALA A 82 9.51 -3.91 6.40
C ALA A 82 8.05 -4.36 6.60
N LEU A 83 7.09 -3.62 6.04
CA LEU A 83 5.67 -3.99 6.07
C LEU A 83 5.44 -5.33 5.37
N ARG A 84 5.98 -5.52 4.17
CA ARG A 84 5.81 -6.76 3.41
C ARG A 84 6.38 -7.96 4.14
N LYS A 85 7.56 -7.83 4.78
CA LYS A 85 8.13 -8.89 5.63
C LYS A 85 7.16 -9.29 6.75
N ALA A 86 6.55 -8.31 7.43
CA ALA A 86 5.60 -8.59 8.51
C ALA A 86 4.33 -9.27 7.98
N LEU A 87 3.77 -8.75 6.88
CA LEU A 87 2.56 -9.29 6.27
C LEU A 87 2.74 -10.70 5.72
N LEU A 88 3.89 -11.04 5.13
CA LEU A 88 4.15 -12.36 4.52
C LEU A 88 4.05 -13.51 5.53
N LYS A 89 4.26 -13.25 6.82
CA LYS A 89 4.11 -14.27 7.87
C LYS A 89 2.66 -14.74 8.04
N TYR A 90 1.70 -13.88 7.72
CA TYR A 90 0.26 -14.14 7.88
C TYR A 90 -0.48 -14.30 6.53
N PHE A 91 0.04 -13.66 5.49
CA PHE A 91 -0.55 -13.59 4.16
C PHE A 91 0.48 -14.00 3.10
N PRO A 92 0.89 -15.29 3.05
CA PRO A 92 1.99 -15.74 2.18
C PRO A 92 1.71 -15.54 0.69
N TYR A 93 0.45 -15.51 0.26
CA TYR A 93 0.06 -15.20 -1.12
C TYR A 93 0.45 -13.78 -1.58
N LEU A 94 0.84 -12.90 -0.66
CA LEU A 94 1.41 -11.60 -1.01
C LEU A 94 2.84 -11.69 -1.57
N GLU A 95 3.44 -12.89 -1.62
CA GLU A 95 4.81 -13.07 -2.11
C GLU A 95 4.99 -12.60 -3.55
N SER A 96 3.97 -12.68 -4.41
CA SER A 96 4.03 -12.16 -5.78
C SER A 96 3.70 -10.67 -5.89
N VAL A 97 3.19 -10.05 -4.82
CA VAL A 97 2.71 -8.66 -4.84
C VAL A 97 3.88 -7.69 -4.84
N ARG A 98 3.90 -6.78 -5.80
CA ARG A 98 4.92 -5.73 -5.96
C ARG A 98 4.27 -4.42 -6.37
N VAL A 99 4.85 -3.30 -5.92
CA VAL A 99 4.62 -1.99 -6.55
C VAL A 99 5.39 -1.97 -7.87
N ILE A 100 4.69 -1.82 -8.99
CA ILE A 100 5.28 -1.81 -10.33
C ILE A 100 5.45 -0.39 -10.88
N GLU A 101 4.63 0.56 -10.43
CA GLU A 101 4.73 1.97 -10.82
C GLU A 101 4.37 2.88 -9.63
N THR A 102 5.08 4.00 -9.48
CA THR A 102 4.76 5.03 -8.49
C THR A 102 4.82 6.40 -9.15
N TYR A 103 3.81 7.20 -8.89
CA TYR A 103 3.76 8.60 -9.28
C TYR A 103 3.43 9.44 -8.05
N THR A 104 4.14 10.55 -7.87
CA THR A 104 3.92 11.45 -6.73
C THR A 104 4.13 12.88 -7.18
N HIS A 105 3.21 13.76 -6.83
CA HIS A 105 3.29 15.16 -7.18
C HIS A 105 2.69 16.03 -6.07
N GLY A 106 3.17 17.26 -5.97
CA GLY A 106 2.51 18.30 -5.20
C GLY A 106 1.42 18.98 -6.03
N SER A 107 0.36 19.42 -5.36
CA SER A 107 -0.63 20.36 -5.88
C SER A 107 -0.56 21.64 -5.05
N GLY A 108 0.18 22.63 -5.55
CA GLY A 108 0.32 23.95 -4.94
C GLY A 108 1.76 24.50 -4.98
N ASP A 109 1.90 25.78 -4.67
CA ASP A 109 3.16 26.53 -4.65
C ASP A 109 3.65 26.76 -3.21
N SER A 110 4.00 25.71 -2.47
CA SER A 110 4.77 25.80 -1.22
C SER A 110 5.19 24.41 -0.73
N THR A 111 5.97 24.35 0.35
CA THR A 111 6.28 23.08 1.06
C THR A 111 5.09 22.51 1.83
N GLU A 112 3.97 23.23 1.90
CA GLU A 112 2.70 22.79 2.50
C GLU A 112 1.69 22.32 1.45
N ALA A 113 2.10 22.29 0.17
CA ALA A 113 1.27 21.80 -0.92
C ALA A 113 0.76 20.37 -0.63
N GLU A 114 -0.49 20.09 -1.01
CA GLU A 114 -1.04 18.74 -0.92
C GLU A 114 -0.21 17.82 -1.84
N ILE A 115 0.31 16.73 -1.28
CA ILE A 115 1.00 15.67 -2.01
C ILE A 115 -0.01 14.59 -2.33
N VAL A 116 -0.12 14.24 -3.60
CA VAL A 116 -0.86 13.05 -4.05
C VAL A 116 0.15 11.96 -4.40
N SER A 117 -0.01 10.78 -3.81
CA SER A 117 0.78 9.60 -4.12
C SER A 117 -0.09 8.52 -4.74
N VAL A 118 0.29 8.09 -5.93
CA VAL A 118 -0.37 7.00 -6.65
C VAL A 118 0.60 5.84 -6.79
N LYS A 119 0.14 4.63 -6.48
CA LYS A 119 0.93 3.41 -6.63
C LYS A 119 0.13 2.35 -7.37
N LYS A 120 0.73 1.80 -8.42
CA LYS A 120 0.22 0.64 -9.13
C LYS A 120 0.91 -0.61 -8.61
N PHE A 121 0.11 -1.58 -8.24
CA PHE A 121 0.52 -2.88 -7.77
C PHE A 121 0.25 -3.95 -8.82
N SER A 122 0.97 -5.05 -8.73
CA SER A 122 0.71 -6.28 -9.46
C SER A 122 1.00 -7.47 -8.58
N ASP A 123 0.20 -8.53 -8.69
CA ASP A 123 0.48 -9.85 -8.11
C ASP A 123 0.91 -10.89 -9.18
N GLY A 124 1.19 -10.42 -10.39
CA GLY A 124 1.50 -11.24 -11.57
C GLY A 124 0.26 -11.64 -12.39
N ASN A 125 -0.94 -11.59 -11.81
CA ASN A 125 -2.20 -11.95 -12.49
C ASN A 125 -3.09 -10.73 -12.70
N GLN A 126 -3.18 -9.85 -11.71
CA GLN A 126 -3.99 -8.65 -11.74
C GLN A 126 -3.18 -7.44 -11.30
N THR A 127 -3.60 -6.26 -11.77
CA THR A 127 -3.06 -4.98 -11.33
C THR A 127 -4.14 -4.15 -10.65
N TRP A 128 -3.74 -3.37 -9.66
CA TRP A 128 -4.61 -2.41 -9.00
C TRP A 128 -3.84 -1.14 -8.67
N THR A 129 -4.55 -0.03 -8.63
CA THR A 129 -3.96 1.28 -8.35
C THR A 129 -4.49 1.79 -7.02
N THR A 130 -3.67 2.52 -6.28
CA THR A 130 -4.03 3.20 -5.03
C THR A 130 -3.73 4.68 -5.15
N LEU A 131 -4.49 5.51 -4.45
CA LEU A 131 -4.27 6.95 -4.40
C LEU A 131 -4.48 7.42 -2.98
N SER A 132 -3.52 8.17 -2.48
CA SER A 132 -3.64 8.86 -1.20
C SER A 132 -3.17 10.29 -1.32
N LYS A 133 -3.67 11.11 -0.40
CA LYS A 133 -3.38 12.54 -0.31
C LYS A 133 -2.88 12.86 1.09
N SER A 134 -1.84 13.68 1.18
CA SER A 134 -1.30 14.18 2.45
C SER A 134 -0.46 15.42 2.20
N THR A 135 -0.31 16.31 3.18
CA THR A 135 0.70 17.38 3.15
C THR A 135 2.13 16.86 3.33
N ASN A 136 2.31 15.56 3.60
CA ASN A 136 3.61 14.92 3.78
C ASN A 136 3.82 13.79 2.75
N THR A 137 4.88 13.90 1.96
CA THR A 137 5.25 12.91 0.92
C THR A 137 5.43 11.49 1.45
N VAL A 138 6.03 11.34 2.64
CA VAL A 138 6.21 10.02 3.29
C VAL A 138 4.86 9.45 3.70
N GLU A 139 3.98 10.29 4.24
CA GLU A 139 2.66 9.85 4.70
C GLU A 139 1.74 9.48 3.54
N ALA A 140 1.75 10.24 2.44
CA ALA A 140 1.05 9.85 1.21
C ALA A 140 1.61 8.52 0.68
N GLY A 141 2.94 8.42 0.52
CA GLY A 141 3.56 7.17 0.07
C GLY A 141 3.20 5.96 0.94
N TRP A 142 3.16 6.15 2.26
CA TRP A 142 2.80 5.12 3.24
C TRP A 142 1.34 4.70 3.16
N LYS A 143 0.40 5.64 3.11
CA LYS A 143 -1.04 5.34 2.98
C LYS A 143 -1.36 4.57 1.70
N SER A 144 -0.76 4.97 0.58
CA SER A 144 -0.94 4.24 -0.68
C SER A 144 -0.38 2.81 -0.60
N LEU A 145 0.70 2.58 0.17
CA LEU A 145 1.20 1.22 0.43
C LEU A 145 0.20 0.38 1.22
N LEU A 146 -0.31 0.94 2.32
CA LEU A 146 -1.27 0.25 3.18
C LEU A 146 -2.54 -0.13 2.44
N ASP A 147 -3.14 0.81 1.71
CA ASP A 147 -4.33 0.53 0.92
C ASP A 147 -4.07 -0.57 -0.13
N GLY A 148 -2.88 -0.59 -0.73
CA GLY A 148 -2.54 -1.59 -1.75
C GLY A 148 -2.51 -3.00 -1.20
N TYR A 149 -1.86 -3.21 -0.05
CA TYR A 149 -1.78 -4.51 0.60
C TYR A 149 -3.10 -4.91 1.25
N GLU A 150 -3.76 -3.98 1.96
CA GLU A 150 -5.04 -4.24 2.62
C GLU A 150 -6.12 -4.64 1.61
N TRP A 151 -6.20 -3.94 0.47
CA TRP A 151 -7.15 -4.28 -0.58
C TRP A 151 -6.92 -5.68 -1.11
N ARG A 152 -5.67 -6.06 -1.40
CA ARG A 152 -5.35 -7.39 -1.92
C ARG A 152 -5.75 -8.49 -0.93
N ILE A 153 -5.54 -8.27 0.38
CA ILE A 153 -5.93 -9.20 1.44
C ILE A 153 -7.46 -9.30 1.54
N VAL A 154 -8.17 -8.17 1.54
CA VAL A 154 -9.63 -8.15 1.64
C VAL A 154 -10.27 -8.84 0.44
N MET A 155 -9.75 -8.62 -0.78
CA MET A 155 -10.21 -9.31 -1.98
C MET A 155 -9.99 -10.82 -1.91
N GLU A 156 -8.85 -11.28 -1.38
CA GLU A 156 -8.60 -12.71 -1.16
C GLU A 156 -9.62 -13.30 -0.19
N ASN A 157 -9.85 -12.62 0.94
CA ASN A 157 -10.78 -13.07 1.96
C ASN A 157 -12.22 -13.15 1.42
N LEU A 158 -12.65 -12.17 0.63
CA LEU A 158 -13.97 -12.18 -0.02
C LEU A 158 -14.08 -13.31 -1.05
N ARG A 159 -13.04 -13.56 -1.84
CA ARG A 159 -12.99 -14.68 -2.78
C ARG A 159 -13.12 -16.03 -2.05
N ALA A 160 -12.35 -16.23 -0.98
CA ALA A 160 -12.39 -17.45 -0.16
C ALA A 160 -13.77 -17.67 0.47
N ARG A 161 -14.39 -16.62 1.04
CA ARG A 161 -15.75 -16.68 1.60
C ARG A 161 -16.80 -17.05 0.54
N ARG A 162 -16.72 -16.48 -0.65
CA ARG A 162 -17.63 -16.81 -1.77
C ARG A 162 -17.48 -18.26 -2.23
N ALA A 163 -16.24 -18.78 -2.30
CA ALA A 163 -15.98 -20.17 -2.65
C ALA A 163 -16.54 -21.14 -1.59
N ALA A 164 -16.38 -20.83 -0.31
CA ALA A 164 -16.95 -21.61 0.79
C ALA A 164 -18.49 -21.62 0.76
N ASN A 165 -19.11 -20.49 0.40
CA ASN A 165 -20.57 -20.34 0.34
C ASN A 165 -21.19 -20.89 -0.96
N ASN A 166 -20.40 -21.33 -1.94
CA ASN A 166 -20.92 -21.88 -3.20
C ASN A 166 -20.09 -23.10 -3.69
N PRO A 167 -20.40 -24.33 -3.20
CA PRO A 167 -19.60 -25.53 -3.44
C PRO A 167 -19.55 -26.00 -4.91
N LYS A 168 -20.30 -25.37 -5.82
CA LYS A 168 -20.21 -25.63 -7.27
C LYS A 168 -19.01 -24.93 -7.94
N LEU A 169 -18.34 -23.98 -7.27
CA LEU A 169 -17.16 -23.27 -7.76
C LEU A 169 -15.82 -23.86 -7.30
N SER A 170 -15.81 -24.86 -6.40
CA SER A 170 -14.58 -25.48 -5.88
C SER A 170 -14.01 -26.62 -6.75
N ARG A 171 -14.64 -26.90 -7.90
CA ARG A 171 -14.24 -27.94 -8.85
C ARG A 171 -14.17 -27.36 -10.26
N ARG A 172 -13.16 -26.55 -10.54
CA ARG A 172 -12.62 -26.34 -11.90
C ARG A 172 -11.14 -26.05 -11.81
#